data_AF-A0A1M6EBK0-F1
#
_entry.id   AF-A0A1M6EBK0-F1
#
_cell.length_a   1.000
_cell.length_b   1.000
_cell.length_c   1.000
_cell.angle_alpha   90.00
_cell.angle_beta   90.00
_cell.angle_gamma   90.00
#
_symmetry.space_group_name_H-M   'P 1'
#
loop_
_entity.id
_entity.type
_entity.pdbx_description
1 polymer ?
#
loop_
_entity_poly.entity_id
_entity_poly.type
_entity_poly.pdbx_seq_one_letter_code
_entity_poly.pdbx_strand_id
1 'polypeptide(L)'
;MTGAARHSRRTAAELFTLYMLEPSFRHVFCEGRMDRALLSHFIREAGLSASVHRIDDYVDMSELLAVPQESTGVRARLIVLAEEYDRRFAKHDPLRSLTCVIDRDCRVPRPTPALLVTDYSDIEMYTWKPARLTKLLELGYGVDVSDGVVDRLMLFVEPRAVTLCMTRRFVHEKGEGRTPPANVTRYACPRNGNMDLIGFIRAYGGSLTKEADRIASEIHQRVDRASSEDCRMHMNGHDVVLLTAVAVDRMLKVSTGESEMKRAWFAGLDWRDLVESEPMFQALAKRISA
;
A
#
# COMPACT_ATOMS: atom_id res chain seq x y z
N MET A 1 -22.85 -26.39 -13.05
CA MET A 1 -21.84 -25.37 -12.70
C MET A 1 -20.51 -26.09 -12.55
N THR A 2 -19.60 -25.82 -13.48
CA THR A 2 -18.30 -26.47 -13.62
C THR A 2 -17.40 -26.17 -12.42
N GLY A 3 -16.95 -27.23 -11.74
CA GLY A 3 -15.92 -27.13 -10.72
C GLY A 3 -14.61 -26.68 -11.37
N ALA A 4 -14.26 -25.41 -11.19
CA ALA A 4 -12.95 -24.91 -11.55
C ALA A 4 -11.92 -25.71 -10.74
N ALA A 5 -11.08 -26.49 -11.44
CA ALA A 5 -9.93 -27.14 -10.84
C ALA A 5 -9.10 -26.07 -10.13
N ARG A 6 -9.09 -26.12 -8.78
CA ARG A 6 -8.08 -25.41 -7.98
C ARG A 6 -6.74 -25.85 -8.54
N HIS A 7 -6.09 -24.99 -9.32
CA HIS A 7 -4.70 -25.23 -9.69
C HIS A 7 -3.93 -25.33 -8.37
N SER A 8 -3.27 -26.46 -8.16
CA SER A 8 -2.34 -26.61 -7.04
C SER A 8 -1.32 -25.48 -7.14
N ARG A 9 -1.03 -24.84 -6.00
CA ARG A 9 0.04 -23.84 -5.92
C ARG A 9 1.35 -24.50 -6.35
N ARG A 10 2.21 -23.74 -7.01
CA ARG A 10 3.55 -24.21 -7.39
C ARG A 10 4.48 -24.14 -6.18
N THR A 11 5.36 -25.10 -5.99
CA THR A 11 6.42 -24.93 -5.01
C THR A 11 7.45 -23.90 -5.48
N ALA A 12 8.24 -23.35 -4.57
CA ALA A 12 9.31 -22.44 -4.94
C ALA A 12 10.33 -23.13 -5.88
N ALA A 13 10.63 -24.42 -5.64
CA ALA A 13 11.49 -25.19 -6.53
C ALA A 13 10.94 -25.28 -7.96
N GLU A 14 9.66 -25.61 -8.13
CA GLU A 14 9.02 -25.67 -9.46
C GLU A 14 9.06 -24.32 -10.17
N LEU A 15 8.81 -23.24 -9.43
CA LEU A 15 8.85 -21.88 -9.96
C LEU A 15 10.25 -21.50 -10.45
N PHE A 16 11.29 -21.84 -9.70
CA PHE A 16 12.68 -21.58 -10.08
C PHE A 16 13.12 -22.43 -11.26
N THR A 17 12.71 -23.70 -11.32
CA THR A 17 12.95 -24.55 -12.50
C THR A 17 12.31 -23.96 -13.75
N LEU A 18 11.09 -23.40 -13.65
CA LEU A 18 10.46 -22.71 -14.77
C LEU A 18 11.34 -21.56 -15.29
N TYR A 19 11.91 -20.72 -14.41
CA TYR A 19 12.78 -19.63 -14.85
C TYR A 19 14.10 -20.09 -15.46
N MET A 20 14.62 -21.25 -15.03
CA MET A 20 15.80 -21.85 -15.66
C MET A 20 15.51 -22.33 -17.09
N LEU A 21 14.34 -22.95 -17.28
CA LEU A 21 13.95 -23.54 -18.57
C LEU A 21 13.40 -22.50 -19.54
N GLU A 22 12.70 -21.50 -19.01
CA GLU A 22 12.01 -20.47 -19.78
C GLU A 22 12.37 -19.07 -19.25
N PRO A 23 13.61 -18.59 -19.48
CA PRO A 23 14.12 -17.33 -18.92
C PRO A 23 13.46 -16.07 -19.49
N SER A 24 12.51 -16.21 -20.43
CA SER A 24 11.70 -15.13 -20.97
C SER A 24 10.44 -14.88 -20.13
N PHE A 25 10.04 -15.82 -19.27
CA PHE A 25 8.88 -15.63 -18.42
C PHE A 25 9.17 -14.60 -17.34
N ARG A 26 8.20 -13.72 -17.11
CA ARG A 26 8.26 -12.67 -16.10
C ARG A 26 7.08 -12.83 -15.16
N HIS A 27 7.35 -12.96 -13.87
CA HIS A 27 6.36 -12.96 -12.81
C HIS A 27 6.56 -11.76 -11.88
N VAL A 28 5.44 -11.12 -11.56
CA VAL A 28 5.37 -10.11 -10.50
C VAL A 28 4.53 -10.65 -9.35
N PHE A 29 5.09 -10.68 -8.15
CA PHE A 29 4.39 -11.10 -6.94
C PHE A 29 4.08 -9.92 -6.04
N CYS A 30 2.89 -9.91 -5.44
CA CYS A 30 2.42 -8.83 -4.56
C CYS A 30 1.64 -9.39 -3.36
N GLU A 31 1.29 -8.50 -2.41
CA GLU A 31 0.65 -8.86 -1.15
C GLU A 31 -0.87 -9.03 -1.30
N GLY A 32 -1.52 -7.98 -1.80
CA GLY A 32 -2.96 -7.80 -1.82
C GLY A 32 -3.63 -8.13 -3.15
N ARG A 33 -4.96 -8.32 -3.09
CA ARG A 33 -5.79 -8.50 -4.30
C ARG A 33 -5.90 -7.23 -5.12
N MET A 34 -5.93 -6.09 -4.44
CA MET A 34 -6.00 -4.79 -5.09
C MET A 34 -4.68 -4.46 -5.77
N ASP A 35 -3.54 -4.71 -5.12
CA ASP A 35 -2.21 -4.54 -5.70
C ASP A 35 -2.08 -5.39 -6.96
N ARG A 36 -2.50 -6.68 -6.89
CA ARG A 36 -2.52 -7.55 -8.07
C ARG A 36 -3.33 -6.94 -9.19
N ALA A 37 -4.53 -6.43 -8.92
CA ALA A 37 -5.40 -5.87 -9.93
C ALA A 37 -4.80 -4.62 -10.57
N LEU A 38 -4.25 -3.71 -9.77
CA LEU A 38 -3.59 -2.50 -10.23
C LEU A 38 -2.34 -2.81 -11.05
N LEU A 39 -1.42 -3.62 -10.52
CA LEU A 39 -0.20 -4.02 -11.21
C LEU A 39 -0.50 -4.77 -12.51
N SER A 40 -1.51 -5.65 -12.50
CA SER A 40 -1.97 -6.35 -13.72
C SER A 40 -2.49 -5.37 -14.77
N HIS A 41 -3.29 -4.39 -14.34
CA HIS A 41 -3.80 -3.35 -15.23
C HIS A 41 -2.64 -2.53 -15.81
N PHE A 42 -1.75 -2.02 -14.97
CA PHE A 42 -0.56 -1.29 -15.37
C PHE A 42 0.28 -2.05 -16.41
N ILE A 43 0.63 -3.32 -16.14
CA ILE A 43 1.44 -4.15 -17.04
C ILE A 43 0.75 -4.30 -18.40
N ARG A 44 -0.56 -4.55 -18.41
CA ARG A 44 -1.34 -4.69 -19.64
C ARG A 44 -1.38 -3.39 -20.44
N GLU A 45 -1.71 -2.27 -19.79
CA GLU A 45 -1.84 -0.98 -20.48
C GLU A 45 -0.49 -0.44 -20.97
N ALA A 46 0.59 -0.73 -20.24
CA ALA A 46 1.96 -0.39 -20.64
C ALA A 46 2.52 -1.33 -21.74
N GLY A 47 1.75 -2.34 -22.19
CA GLY A 47 2.19 -3.29 -23.21
C GLY A 47 3.34 -4.21 -22.76
N LEU A 48 3.46 -4.43 -21.44
CA LEU A 48 4.53 -5.24 -20.84
C LEU A 48 4.12 -6.72 -20.77
N SER A 49 5.10 -7.61 -20.96
CA SER A 49 4.87 -9.06 -20.94
C SER A 49 5.28 -9.66 -19.59
N ALA A 50 4.38 -9.58 -18.60
CA ALA A 50 4.54 -10.24 -17.31
C ALA A 50 3.19 -10.68 -16.75
N SER A 51 3.19 -11.71 -15.90
CA SER A 51 1.98 -12.11 -15.16
C SER A 51 2.09 -11.76 -13.69
N VAL A 52 1.00 -11.24 -13.12
CA VAL A 52 0.97 -10.75 -11.73
C VAL A 52 0.17 -11.69 -10.87
N HIS A 53 0.74 -12.09 -9.75
CA HIS A 53 0.13 -13.01 -8.80
C HIS A 53 0.23 -12.47 -7.38
N ARG A 54 -0.73 -12.86 -6.55
CA ARG A 54 -0.50 -12.82 -5.11
C ARG A 54 0.32 -14.03 -4.73
N ILE A 55 1.29 -13.85 -3.85
CA ILE A 55 2.14 -14.96 -3.39
C ILE A 55 1.29 -16.11 -2.83
N ASP A 56 0.31 -15.79 -1.99
CA ASP A 56 -0.59 -16.77 -1.36
C ASP A 56 -1.54 -17.47 -2.33
N ASP A 57 -1.75 -16.95 -3.53
CA ASP A 57 -2.64 -17.58 -4.50
C ASP A 57 -1.87 -18.51 -5.45
N TYR A 58 -0.54 -18.38 -5.55
CA TYR A 58 0.25 -18.99 -6.61
C TYR A 58 1.43 -19.85 -6.13
N VAL A 59 2.09 -19.47 -5.03
CA VAL A 59 3.32 -20.12 -4.54
C VAL A 59 3.05 -20.82 -3.21
N ASP A 60 3.48 -22.08 -3.11
CA ASP A 60 3.63 -22.78 -1.85
C ASP A 60 5.01 -22.47 -1.25
N MET A 61 5.01 -21.85 -0.08
CA MET A 61 6.21 -21.40 0.63
C MET A 61 6.71 -22.42 1.67
N SER A 62 6.08 -23.58 1.77
CA SER A 62 6.42 -24.61 2.76
C SER A 62 7.90 -25.02 2.73
N GLU A 63 8.51 -25.10 1.54
CA GLU A 63 9.93 -25.44 1.34
C GLU A 63 10.90 -24.35 1.83
N LEU A 64 10.50 -23.07 1.76
CA LEU A 64 11.37 -21.94 2.09
C LEU A 64 11.25 -21.51 3.55
N LEU A 65 10.13 -21.82 4.19
CA LEU A 65 9.83 -21.43 5.56
C LEU A 65 9.97 -22.66 6.48
N ALA A 66 11.20 -23.15 6.64
CA ALA A 66 11.50 -24.37 7.41
C ALA A 66 11.09 -24.31 8.90
N VAL A 67 10.66 -23.15 9.41
CA VAL A 67 10.15 -22.97 10.79
C VAL A 67 8.81 -22.20 10.75
N PRO A 68 7.71 -22.75 11.31
CA PRO A 68 6.39 -22.10 11.29
C PRO A 68 6.30 -20.73 11.97
N GLN A 69 7.32 -20.33 12.75
CA GLN A 69 7.24 -19.19 13.67
C GLN A 69 7.95 -17.91 13.19
N GLU A 70 8.84 -17.94 12.18
CA GLU A 70 9.66 -16.76 11.83
C GLU A 70 9.17 -15.92 10.63
N SER A 71 8.01 -16.20 10.03
CA SER A 71 7.64 -15.56 8.74
C SER A 71 6.14 -15.55 8.45
N THR A 72 5.32 -15.20 9.44
CA THR A 72 3.86 -15.41 9.38
C THR A 72 3.10 -14.46 8.44
N GLY A 73 3.72 -13.37 7.99
CA GLY A 73 3.10 -12.35 7.12
C GLY A 73 3.35 -12.54 5.61
N VAL A 74 2.40 -12.09 4.79
CA VAL A 74 2.50 -12.09 3.31
C VAL A 74 3.78 -11.36 2.85
N ARG A 75 4.04 -10.18 3.42
CA ARG A 75 5.29 -9.42 3.25
C ARG A 75 6.56 -10.25 3.47
N ALA A 76 6.63 -10.98 4.58
CA ALA A 76 7.80 -11.80 4.91
C ALA A 76 8.01 -12.91 3.87
N ARG A 77 6.93 -13.51 3.39
CA ARG A 77 7.00 -14.52 2.31
C ARG A 77 7.56 -13.95 1.01
N LEU A 78 7.15 -12.73 0.62
CA LEU A 78 7.68 -12.07 -0.58
C LEU A 78 9.17 -11.75 -0.45
N ILE A 79 9.60 -11.29 0.73
CA ILE A 79 11.01 -11.01 1.01
C ILE A 79 11.83 -12.30 0.90
N VAL A 80 11.41 -13.37 1.57
CA VAL A 80 12.10 -14.67 1.52
C VAL A 80 12.18 -15.21 0.09
N LEU A 81 11.08 -15.11 -0.68
CA LEU A 81 11.06 -15.54 -2.07
C LEU A 81 12.05 -14.75 -2.93
N ALA A 82 12.12 -13.43 -2.75
CA ALA A 82 13.03 -12.56 -3.48
C ALA A 82 14.51 -12.83 -3.13
N GLU A 83 14.81 -12.98 -1.84
CA GLU A 83 16.17 -13.29 -1.36
C GLU A 83 16.65 -14.65 -1.86
N GLU A 84 15.79 -15.66 -1.81
CA GLU A 84 16.12 -17.00 -2.30
C GLU A 84 16.30 -17.02 -3.82
N TYR A 85 15.47 -16.29 -4.56
CA TYR A 85 15.64 -16.11 -6.00
C TYR A 85 17.00 -15.50 -6.31
N ASP A 86 17.33 -14.36 -5.69
CA ASP A 86 18.61 -13.70 -5.95
C ASP A 86 19.79 -14.57 -5.54
N ARG A 87 19.70 -15.31 -4.44
CA ARG A 87 20.75 -16.26 -4.04
C ARG A 87 21.04 -17.32 -5.11
N ARG A 88 20.00 -17.79 -5.84
CA ARG A 88 20.12 -18.80 -6.90
C ARG A 88 20.52 -18.21 -8.25
N PHE A 89 20.01 -17.02 -8.58
CA PHE A 89 20.05 -16.46 -9.93
C PHE A 89 20.90 -15.19 -10.09
N ALA A 90 21.49 -14.64 -9.02
CA ALA A 90 22.24 -13.37 -9.05
C ALA A 90 23.34 -13.27 -10.11
N LYS A 91 23.85 -14.39 -10.62
CA LYS A 91 24.89 -14.44 -11.67
C LYS A 91 24.38 -14.90 -13.04
N HIS A 92 23.17 -15.43 -13.12
CA HIS A 92 22.69 -16.21 -14.26
C HIS A 92 21.42 -15.68 -14.91
N ASP A 93 20.72 -14.72 -14.28
CA ASP A 93 19.55 -14.08 -14.87
C ASP A 93 19.69 -12.55 -14.85
N PRO A 94 20.32 -11.94 -15.88
CA PRO A 94 20.45 -10.49 -15.97
C PRO A 94 19.11 -9.79 -16.24
N LEU A 95 18.12 -10.51 -16.78
CA LEU A 95 16.85 -9.96 -17.24
C LEU A 95 15.72 -10.08 -16.20
N ARG A 96 15.94 -10.88 -15.15
CA ARG A 96 15.10 -11.03 -13.95
C ARG A 96 13.69 -11.52 -14.25
N SER A 97 13.55 -12.83 -14.26
CA SER A 97 12.28 -13.54 -14.39
C SER A 97 11.30 -13.32 -13.23
N LEU A 98 11.76 -12.81 -12.08
CA LEU A 98 10.95 -12.59 -10.89
C LEU A 98 11.11 -11.16 -10.32
N THR A 99 9.98 -10.53 -9.98
CA THR A 99 9.93 -9.31 -9.17
C THR A 99 8.88 -9.44 -8.06
N CYS A 100 9.29 -9.29 -6.80
CA CYS A 100 8.39 -9.14 -5.67
C CYS A 100 8.16 -7.65 -5.40
N VAL A 101 6.91 -7.20 -5.31
CA VAL A 101 6.53 -5.84 -4.91
C VAL A 101 5.97 -5.91 -3.50
N ILE A 102 6.51 -5.07 -2.62
CA ILE A 102 6.05 -4.91 -1.25
C ILE A 102 5.78 -3.44 -0.94
N ASP A 103 4.90 -3.21 0.00
CA ASP A 103 4.64 -1.88 0.53
C ASP A 103 5.86 -1.36 1.31
N ARG A 104 6.08 -0.05 1.41
CA ARG A 104 7.21 0.48 2.19
C ARG A 104 6.99 0.28 3.69
N ASP A 105 5.74 0.47 4.13
CA ASP A 105 5.34 0.42 5.54
C ASP A 105 6.33 1.17 6.47
N CYS A 106 6.44 0.73 7.72
CA CYS A 106 7.33 1.29 8.74
C CYS A 106 8.74 0.66 8.73
N ARG A 107 8.97 -0.42 7.95
CA ARG A 107 10.26 -1.13 7.91
C ARG A 107 10.65 -1.48 6.48
N VAL A 108 11.66 -0.78 5.97
CA VAL A 108 12.28 -1.09 4.69
C VAL A 108 13.20 -2.29 4.87
N PRO A 109 13.00 -3.41 4.16
CA PRO A 109 13.89 -4.55 4.24
C PRO A 109 15.22 -4.26 3.54
N ARG A 110 16.18 -5.18 3.68
CA ARG A 110 17.45 -5.09 2.98
C ARG A 110 17.19 -5.05 1.46
N PRO A 111 17.82 -4.12 0.72
CA PRO A 111 17.69 -4.06 -0.74
C PRO A 111 18.15 -5.36 -1.38
N THR A 112 17.29 -5.90 -2.23
CA THR A 112 17.46 -7.19 -2.92
C THR A 112 17.01 -6.98 -4.38
N PRO A 113 17.83 -7.31 -5.40
CA PRO A 113 17.49 -7.06 -6.81
C PRO A 113 16.10 -7.50 -7.28
N ALA A 114 15.61 -8.64 -6.80
CA ALA A 114 14.27 -9.16 -7.09
C ALA A 114 13.16 -8.48 -6.29
N LEU A 115 13.49 -7.68 -5.26
CA LEU A 115 12.53 -6.98 -4.42
C LEU A 115 12.38 -5.53 -4.90
N LEU A 116 11.14 -5.08 -5.02
CA LEU A 116 10.75 -3.71 -5.32
C LEU A 116 9.86 -3.20 -4.18
N VAL A 117 10.13 -1.99 -3.72
CA VAL A 117 9.39 -1.38 -2.61
C VAL A 117 8.63 -0.19 -3.18
N THR A 118 7.39 0.02 -2.73
CA THR A 118 6.63 1.23 -3.08
C THR A 118 7.37 2.51 -2.68
N ASP A 119 7.10 3.59 -3.40
CA ASP A 119 7.65 4.93 -3.13
C ASP A 119 7.05 5.51 -1.85
N TYR A 120 5.77 5.19 -1.60
CA TYR A 120 5.00 5.61 -0.44
C TYR A 120 4.76 4.44 0.51
N SER A 121 3.97 4.66 1.56
CA SER A 121 3.62 3.61 2.53
C SER A 121 3.00 2.37 1.87
N ASP A 122 2.09 2.57 0.91
CA ASP A 122 1.37 1.53 0.17
C ASP A 122 1.03 1.97 -1.27
N ILE A 123 0.42 1.08 -2.05
CA ILE A 123 0.06 1.32 -3.46
C ILE A 123 -1.14 2.27 -3.62
N GLU A 124 -2.01 2.36 -2.62
CA GLU A 124 -3.11 3.33 -2.59
C GLU A 124 -2.55 4.75 -2.71
N MET A 125 -1.43 5.06 -2.05
CA MET A 125 -0.92 6.44 -2.03
C MET A 125 -0.57 7.03 -3.39
N TYR A 126 -0.31 6.21 -4.42
CA TYR A 126 -0.11 6.72 -5.77
C TYR A 126 -1.33 7.53 -6.23
N THR A 127 -2.54 7.09 -5.91
CA THR A 127 -3.81 7.73 -6.32
C THR A 127 -4.05 9.12 -5.70
N TRP A 128 -3.32 9.50 -4.64
CA TRP A 128 -3.55 10.74 -3.92
C TRP A 128 -2.97 11.94 -4.65
N LYS A 129 -3.68 12.43 -5.67
CA LYS A 129 -3.35 13.64 -6.44
C LYS A 129 -4.62 14.45 -6.70
N PRO A 130 -4.55 15.80 -6.76
CA PRO A 130 -5.72 16.65 -7.02
C PRO A 130 -6.52 16.23 -8.25
N ALA A 131 -5.85 16.02 -9.39
CA ALA A 131 -6.51 15.62 -10.64
C ALA A 131 -7.25 14.28 -10.54
N ARG A 132 -6.75 13.34 -9.73
CA ARG A 132 -7.37 12.01 -9.52
C ARG A 132 -8.59 12.13 -8.61
N LEU A 133 -8.52 12.99 -7.59
CA LEU A 133 -9.65 13.31 -6.73
C LEU A 133 -10.75 14.05 -7.50
N THR A 134 -10.42 15.00 -8.37
CA THR A 134 -11.39 15.65 -9.27
C THR A 134 -12.14 14.61 -10.08
N LYS A 135 -11.41 13.76 -10.82
CA LYS A 135 -12.00 12.70 -11.65
C LYS A 135 -12.87 11.73 -10.83
N LEU A 136 -12.41 11.35 -9.64
CA LEU A 136 -13.16 10.47 -8.73
C LEU A 136 -14.49 11.12 -8.31
N LEU A 137 -14.49 12.39 -7.94
CA LEU A 137 -15.68 13.10 -7.49
C LEU A 137 -16.67 13.32 -8.63
N GLU A 138 -16.19 13.77 -9.79
CA GLU A 138 -17.03 14.06 -10.96
C GLU A 138 -17.62 12.77 -11.56
N LEU A 139 -16.78 11.78 -11.85
CA LEU A 139 -17.20 10.57 -12.56
C LEU A 139 -17.69 9.48 -11.63
N GLY A 140 -17.06 9.33 -10.46
CA GLY A 140 -17.41 8.29 -9.51
C GLY A 140 -18.63 8.63 -8.66
N TYR A 141 -18.84 9.92 -8.38
CA TYR A 141 -19.89 10.37 -7.45
C TYR A 141 -20.83 11.43 -8.03
N GLY A 142 -20.63 11.86 -9.28
CA GLY A 142 -21.50 12.86 -9.92
C GLY A 142 -21.46 14.22 -9.23
N VAL A 143 -20.37 14.53 -8.52
CA VAL A 143 -20.21 15.81 -7.81
C VAL A 143 -19.64 16.84 -8.78
N ASP A 144 -20.28 18.00 -8.85
CA ASP A 144 -19.72 19.17 -9.52
C ASP A 144 -18.56 19.76 -8.69
N VAL A 145 -17.33 19.54 -9.17
CA VAL A 145 -16.11 20.00 -8.51
C VAL A 145 -15.84 21.45 -8.91
N SER A 146 -16.67 22.35 -8.37
CA SER A 146 -16.41 23.79 -8.38
C SER A 146 -15.13 24.15 -7.59
N ASP A 147 -14.64 25.37 -7.79
CA ASP A 147 -13.36 25.85 -7.25
C ASP A 147 -13.15 25.51 -5.75
N GLY A 148 -12.05 24.80 -5.48
CA GLY A 148 -11.56 24.50 -4.14
C GLY A 148 -12.24 23.32 -3.41
N VAL A 149 -13.17 22.57 -4.01
CA VAL A 149 -13.73 21.35 -3.36
C VAL A 149 -12.62 20.35 -3.03
N VAL A 150 -11.74 20.06 -3.99
CA VAL A 150 -10.61 19.14 -3.82
C VAL A 150 -9.64 19.66 -2.76
N ASP A 151 -9.29 20.95 -2.81
CA ASP A 151 -8.39 21.55 -1.82
C ASP A 151 -8.94 21.43 -0.40
N ARG A 152 -10.24 21.70 -0.20
CA ARG A 152 -10.88 21.53 1.11
C ARG A 152 -10.87 20.06 1.57
N LEU A 153 -11.06 19.12 0.65
CA LEU A 153 -11.00 17.69 0.95
C LEU A 153 -9.58 17.28 1.36
N MET A 154 -8.56 17.73 0.63
CA MET A 154 -7.16 17.45 0.95
C MET A 154 -6.76 18.08 2.28
N LEU A 155 -7.10 19.36 2.52
CA LEU A 155 -6.90 20.04 3.81
C LEU A 155 -7.60 19.34 4.97
N PHE A 156 -8.69 18.64 4.71
CA PHE A 156 -9.36 17.81 5.73
C PHE A 156 -8.62 16.49 5.96
N VAL A 157 -8.25 15.77 4.90
CA VAL A 157 -7.75 14.39 4.98
C VAL A 157 -6.27 14.35 5.38
N GLU A 158 -5.41 15.15 4.76
CA GLU A 158 -3.95 15.00 4.89
C GLU A 158 -3.45 15.17 6.32
N PRO A 159 -3.82 16.23 7.07
CA PRO A 159 -3.31 16.39 8.43
C PRO A 159 -3.72 15.23 9.35
N ARG A 160 -4.91 14.67 9.11
CA ARG A 160 -5.44 13.53 9.88
C ARG A 160 -4.72 12.24 9.53
N ALA A 161 -4.55 11.96 8.24
CA ALA A 161 -3.85 10.78 7.76
C ALA A 161 -2.38 10.77 8.18
N VAL A 162 -1.70 11.92 8.08
CA VAL A 162 -0.31 12.09 8.55
C VAL A 162 -0.23 11.87 10.07
N THR A 163 -1.13 12.47 10.84
CA THR A 163 -1.16 12.30 12.29
C THR A 163 -1.37 10.85 12.70
N LEU A 164 -2.31 10.14 12.06
CA LEU A 164 -2.54 8.71 12.31
C LEU A 164 -1.31 7.86 11.99
N CYS A 165 -0.73 8.05 10.82
CA CYS A 165 0.46 7.32 10.39
C CYS A 165 1.66 7.56 11.32
N MET A 166 1.94 8.82 11.68
CA MET A 166 3.00 9.18 12.61
C MET A 166 2.76 8.61 14.01
N THR A 167 1.51 8.59 14.48
CA THR A 167 1.16 7.95 15.75
C THR A 167 1.46 6.45 15.69
N ARG A 168 1.08 5.78 14.60
CA ARG A 168 1.34 4.35 14.44
C ARG A 168 2.83 4.02 14.40
N ARG A 169 3.60 4.80 13.64
CA ARG A 169 5.06 4.71 13.57
C ARG A 169 5.68 4.91 14.95
N PHE A 170 5.32 5.96 15.68
CA PHE A 170 5.86 6.24 17.02
C PHE A 170 5.63 5.08 17.99
N VAL A 171 4.40 4.58 18.06
CA VAL A 171 4.03 3.48 18.95
C VAL A 171 4.82 2.22 18.58
N HIS A 172 4.85 1.87 17.28
CA HIS A 172 5.64 0.73 16.78
C HIS A 172 7.15 0.87 17.03
N GLU A 173 7.74 2.07 16.88
CA GLU A 173 9.15 2.36 17.19
C GLU A 173 9.50 2.08 18.66
N LYS A 174 8.53 2.28 19.57
CA LYS A 174 8.71 1.99 21.00
C LYS A 174 8.54 0.51 21.34
N GLY A 175 8.18 -0.34 20.38
CA GLY A 175 7.85 -1.75 20.65
C GLY A 175 6.61 -1.91 21.53
N GLU A 176 5.85 -0.83 21.66
CA GLU A 176 4.66 -0.73 22.49
C GLU A 176 3.49 -0.58 21.53
N GLY A 177 2.36 -1.24 21.77
CA GLY A 177 1.24 -1.14 20.85
C GLY A 177 0.27 -2.29 21.02
N ARG A 178 -1.02 -1.95 21.04
CA ARG A 178 -2.11 -2.91 20.93
C ARG A 178 -2.52 -3.05 19.47
N THR A 179 -3.48 -3.91 19.18
CA THR A 179 -4.18 -3.85 17.89
C THR A 179 -4.77 -2.44 17.69
N PRO A 180 -4.57 -1.79 16.52
CA PRO A 180 -5.21 -0.52 16.22
C PRO A 180 -6.73 -0.58 16.44
N PRO A 181 -7.35 0.48 16.97
CA PRO A 181 -8.79 0.47 17.20
C PRO A 181 -9.53 0.31 15.87
N ALA A 182 -10.50 -0.61 15.81
CA ALA A 182 -11.26 -0.90 14.59
C ALA A 182 -12.01 0.31 14.03
N ASN A 183 -12.40 1.26 14.90
CA ASN A 183 -13.09 2.49 14.50
C ASN A 183 -12.16 3.70 14.62
N VAL A 184 -11.20 3.81 13.71
CA VAL A 184 -10.25 4.94 13.65
C VAL A 184 -10.97 6.28 13.42
N THR A 185 -12.07 6.27 12.66
CA THR A 185 -12.81 7.50 12.32
C THR A 185 -13.42 8.18 13.54
N ARG A 186 -13.72 7.45 14.61
CA ARG A 186 -14.14 8.02 15.90
C ARG A 186 -13.14 9.06 16.43
N TYR A 187 -11.85 8.82 16.24
CA TYR A 187 -10.78 9.68 16.74
C TYR A 187 -10.34 10.70 15.70
N ALA A 188 -10.19 10.28 14.44
CA ALA A 188 -9.71 11.15 13.37
C ALA A 188 -10.77 12.17 12.92
N CYS A 189 -12.05 11.78 12.98
CA CYS A 189 -13.18 12.58 12.53
C CYS A 189 -14.29 12.61 13.60
N PRO A 190 -14.08 13.20 14.78
CA PRO A 190 -15.17 13.38 15.74
C PRO A 190 -16.28 14.23 15.13
N ARG A 191 -17.51 14.13 15.66
CA ARG A 191 -18.64 14.93 15.16
C ARG A 191 -18.43 16.43 15.37
N ASN A 192 -17.77 16.80 16.46
CA ASN A 192 -17.48 18.18 16.83
C ASN A 192 -15.98 18.33 17.06
N GLY A 193 -15.32 19.16 16.25
CA GLY A 193 -13.95 19.62 16.51
C GLY A 193 -12.83 18.85 15.79
N ASN A 194 -11.62 19.07 16.31
CA ASN A 194 -10.37 18.54 15.78
C ASN A 194 -10.19 17.06 16.16
N MET A 195 -9.25 16.39 15.50
CA MET A 195 -8.88 15.00 15.79
C MET A 195 -8.56 14.79 17.28
N ASP A 196 -9.10 13.73 17.87
CA ASP A 196 -8.81 13.30 19.25
C ASP A 196 -7.56 12.42 19.28
N LEU A 197 -6.40 13.06 19.11
CA LEU A 197 -5.10 12.38 19.10
C LEU A 197 -4.80 11.70 20.44
N ILE A 198 -5.08 12.36 21.57
CA ILE A 198 -4.83 11.80 22.90
C ILE A 198 -5.70 10.55 23.12
N GLY A 199 -6.98 10.59 22.74
CA GLY A 199 -7.86 9.42 22.79
C GLY A 199 -7.36 8.29 21.90
N PHE A 200 -6.85 8.61 20.70
CA PHE A 200 -6.27 7.60 19.81
C PHE A 200 -5.01 6.96 20.41
N ILE A 201 -4.09 7.74 20.97
CA ILE A 201 -2.88 7.23 21.67
C ILE A 201 -3.28 6.37 22.86
N ARG A 202 -4.29 6.77 23.65
CA ARG A 202 -4.76 5.96 24.78
C ARG A 202 -5.40 4.65 24.34
N ALA A 203 -6.10 4.63 23.21
CA ALA A 203 -6.71 3.42 22.68
C ALA A 203 -5.67 2.42 22.13
N TYR A 204 -4.61 2.93 21.51
CA TYR A 204 -3.65 2.14 20.76
C TYR A 204 -2.31 1.90 21.47
N GLY A 205 -1.84 2.87 22.26
CA GLY A 205 -0.46 2.99 22.75
C GLY A 205 -0.05 2.04 23.88
N GLY A 206 -0.90 1.13 24.35
CA GLY A 206 -0.49 0.13 25.35
C GLY A 206 -0.02 0.76 26.67
N SER A 207 1.26 0.58 27.03
CA SER A 207 1.85 1.17 28.24
C SER A 207 2.04 2.69 28.12
N LEU A 208 2.06 3.23 26.89
CA LEU A 208 2.28 4.64 26.57
C LEU A 208 1.10 5.54 26.95
N THR A 209 -0.02 4.98 27.41
CA THR A 209 -1.25 5.74 27.74
C THR A 209 -1.02 6.86 28.76
N LYS A 210 -0.08 6.65 29.70
CA LYS A 210 0.24 7.63 30.75
C LYS A 210 1.02 8.84 30.22
N GLU A 211 1.67 8.70 29.07
CA GLU A 211 2.46 9.74 28.42
C GLU A 211 1.73 10.35 27.22
N ALA A 212 0.43 10.09 27.06
CA ALA A 212 -0.31 10.44 25.84
C ALA A 212 -0.22 11.93 25.48
N ASP A 213 -0.26 12.84 26.47
CA ASP A 213 -0.14 14.28 26.25
C ASP A 213 1.26 14.69 25.72
N ARG A 214 2.31 14.11 26.29
CA ARG A 214 3.70 14.31 25.84
C ARG A 214 3.88 13.78 24.42
N ILE A 215 3.36 12.58 24.15
CA ILE A 215 3.44 11.92 22.84
C ILE A 215 2.65 12.70 21.80
N ALA A 216 1.45 13.20 22.13
CA ALA A 216 0.65 14.03 21.24
C ALA A 216 1.41 15.29 20.82
N SER A 217 2.11 15.92 21.76
CA SER A 217 2.93 17.10 21.49
C SER A 217 4.10 16.79 20.56
N GLU A 218 4.76 15.64 20.75
CA GLU A 218 5.84 15.17 19.87
C GLU A 218 5.33 14.84 18.46
N ILE A 219 4.15 14.21 18.35
CA ILE A 219 3.52 13.90 17.07
C ILE A 219 3.15 15.17 16.32
N HIS A 220 2.56 16.17 16.97
CA HIS A 220 2.27 17.45 16.32
C HIS A 220 3.53 18.10 15.73
N GLN A 221 4.64 18.10 16.47
CA GLN A 221 5.92 18.59 15.93
C GLN A 221 6.41 17.79 14.72
N ARG A 222 6.19 16.47 14.69
CA ARG A 222 6.52 15.62 13.52
C ARG A 222 5.61 15.93 12.32
N VAL A 223 4.31 16.16 12.55
CA VAL A 223 3.34 16.53 11.52
C VAL A 223 3.71 17.88 10.89
N ASP A 224 4.06 18.88 11.70
CA ASP A 224 4.45 20.20 11.21
C ASP A 224 5.69 20.11 10.30
N ARG A 225 6.67 19.26 10.64
CA ARG A 225 7.85 19.00 9.79
C ARG A 225 7.52 18.24 8.51
N ALA A 226 6.58 17.30 8.56
CA ALA A 226 6.15 16.56 7.37
C ALA A 226 5.47 17.46 6.33
N SER A 227 4.93 18.61 6.75
CA SER A 227 4.24 19.58 5.90
C SER A 227 5.16 20.25 4.85
N SER A 228 6.49 20.18 5.02
CA SER A 228 7.44 20.69 4.02
C SER A 228 7.86 19.66 2.96
N GLU A 229 7.44 18.41 3.09
CA GLU A 229 7.74 17.31 2.17
C GLU A 229 6.46 16.84 1.45
N ASP A 230 6.60 15.93 0.49
CA ASP A 230 5.45 15.23 -0.09
C ASP A 230 4.73 14.43 1.02
N CYS A 231 3.55 14.90 1.42
CA CYS A 231 2.79 14.35 2.53
C CYS A 231 2.44 12.86 2.32
N ARG A 232 2.43 12.36 1.08
CA ARG A 232 2.16 10.94 0.75
C ARG A 232 3.16 9.99 1.40
N MET A 233 4.39 10.45 1.65
CA MET A 233 5.45 9.70 2.34
C MET A 233 5.13 9.41 3.81
N HIS A 234 4.19 10.19 4.35
CA HIS A 234 3.84 10.24 5.76
C HIS A 234 2.39 9.86 6.02
N MET A 235 1.67 9.36 5.02
CA MET A 235 0.29 8.86 5.14
C MET A 235 0.24 7.34 5.02
N ASN A 236 -0.87 6.73 5.42
CA ASN A 236 -1.23 5.35 5.11
C ASN A 236 -2.48 5.38 4.23
N GLY A 237 -2.46 4.69 3.10
CA GLY A 237 -3.50 4.77 2.09
C GLY A 237 -4.84 4.21 2.52
N HIS A 238 -4.86 3.19 3.38
CA HIS A 238 -6.11 2.73 4.00
C HIS A 238 -6.80 3.82 4.83
N ASP A 239 -6.03 4.58 5.62
CA ASP A 239 -6.61 5.73 6.35
C ASP A 239 -7.07 6.81 5.38
N VAL A 240 -6.29 7.10 4.33
CA VAL A 240 -6.65 8.12 3.34
C VAL A 240 -7.99 7.79 2.69
N VAL A 241 -8.17 6.57 2.19
CA VAL A 241 -9.43 6.10 1.59
C VAL A 241 -10.59 6.23 2.56
N LEU A 242 -10.41 5.79 3.81
CA LEU A 242 -11.42 5.84 4.85
C LEU A 242 -11.79 7.28 5.22
N LEU A 243 -10.80 8.15 5.42
CA LEU A 243 -10.98 9.56 5.76
C LEU A 243 -11.63 10.33 4.60
N THR A 244 -11.30 9.99 3.35
CA THR A 244 -11.95 10.58 2.19
C THR A 244 -13.41 10.15 2.09
N ALA A 245 -13.76 8.89 2.35
CA ALA A 245 -15.15 8.46 2.41
C ALA A 245 -15.95 9.29 3.44
N VAL A 246 -15.37 9.51 4.62
CA VAL A 246 -15.98 10.36 5.66
C VAL A 246 -16.06 11.83 5.23
N ALA A 247 -15.03 12.36 4.58
CA ALA A 247 -15.01 13.75 4.12
C ALA A 247 -16.08 13.99 3.04
N VAL A 248 -16.17 13.10 2.05
CA VAL A 248 -17.18 13.15 0.98
C VAL A 248 -18.60 13.09 1.54
N ASP A 249 -18.87 12.16 2.46
CA ASP A 249 -20.17 12.06 3.14
C ASP A 249 -20.52 13.35 3.90
N ARG A 250 -19.57 13.90 4.67
CA ARG A 250 -19.82 15.09 5.49
C ARG A 250 -19.96 16.36 4.69
N MET A 251 -19.05 16.59 3.75
CA MET A 251 -18.89 17.85 3.02
C MET A 251 -19.81 17.91 1.80
N LEU A 252 -20.02 16.78 1.12
CA LEU A 252 -20.71 16.71 -0.17
C LEU A 252 -22.08 16.01 -0.06
N LYS A 253 -22.41 15.44 1.11
CA LYS A 253 -23.67 14.70 1.36
C LYS A 253 -23.86 13.50 0.44
N VAL A 254 -22.75 12.91 -0.02
CA VAL A 254 -22.73 11.69 -0.82
C VAL A 254 -22.35 10.53 0.09
N SER A 255 -23.32 9.66 0.40
CA SER A 255 -23.07 8.49 1.23
C SER A 255 -22.25 7.48 0.45
N THR A 256 -21.08 7.11 0.97
CA THR A 256 -20.17 6.13 0.36
C THR A 256 -19.50 5.29 1.44
N GLY A 257 -19.49 3.98 1.24
CA GLY A 257 -18.78 3.05 2.11
C GLY A 257 -17.30 2.94 1.73
N GLU A 258 -16.44 2.56 2.68
CA GLU A 258 -15.00 2.37 2.44
C GLU A 258 -14.71 1.45 1.24
N SER A 259 -15.45 0.35 1.11
CA SER A 259 -15.26 -0.60 0.00
C SER A 259 -15.64 -0.02 -1.37
N GLU A 260 -16.66 0.84 -1.43
CA GLU A 260 -17.07 1.52 -2.65
C GLU A 260 -16.06 2.61 -3.00
N MET A 261 -15.69 3.43 -2.01
CA MET A 261 -14.63 4.42 -2.13
C MET A 261 -13.36 3.78 -2.65
N LYS A 262 -12.88 2.69 -2.05
CA LYS A 262 -11.67 1.98 -2.47
C LYS A 262 -11.74 1.53 -3.93
N ARG A 263 -12.89 1.00 -4.40
CA ARG A 263 -13.04 0.58 -5.80
C ARG A 263 -12.98 1.77 -6.77
N ALA A 264 -13.72 2.84 -6.46
CA ALA A 264 -13.73 4.04 -7.28
C ALA A 264 -12.35 4.72 -7.30
N TRP A 265 -11.63 4.67 -6.18
CA TRP A 265 -10.26 5.15 -5.99
C TRP A 265 -9.31 4.64 -7.07
N PHE A 266 -9.29 3.32 -7.26
CA PHE A 266 -8.39 2.68 -8.20
C PHE A 266 -8.86 2.80 -9.66
N ALA A 267 -10.17 2.94 -9.88
CA ALA A 267 -10.71 3.21 -11.22
C ALA A 267 -10.29 4.59 -11.77
N GLY A 268 -9.97 5.53 -10.88
CA GLY A 268 -9.49 6.86 -11.24
C GLY A 268 -8.06 6.90 -11.79
N LEU A 269 -7.26 5.83 -11.59
CA LEU A 269 -5.85 5.78 -11.99
C LEU A 269 -5.65 5.99 -13.49
N ASP A 270 -4.59 6.72 -13.82
CA ASP A 270 -4.05 6.81 -15.17
C ASP A 270 -2.68 6.13 -15.18
N TRP A 271 -2.55 5.05 -15.94
CA TRP A 271 -1.31 4.29 -16.04
C TRP A 271 -0.18 5.09 -16.67
N ARG A 272 -0.47 6.06 -17.55
CA ARG A 272 0.56 6.89 -18.18
C ARG A 272 1.23 7.77 -17.14
N ASP A 273 0.43 8.43 -16.30
CA ASP A 273 0.93 9.21 -15.19
C ASP A 273 1.76 8.36 -14.21
N LEU A 274 1.39 7.09 -13.98
CA LEU A 274 2.21 6.18 -13.17
C LEU A 274 3.59 5.93 -13.80
N VAL A 275 3.68 5.61 -15.10
CA VAL A 275 4.98 5.41 -15.77
C VAL A 275 5.80 6.70 -15.80
N GLU A 276 5.16 7.84 -16.04
CA GLU A 276 5.87 9.11 -16.26
C GLU A 276 6.37 9.74 -14.97
N SER A 277 5.63 9.60 -13.87
CA SER A 277 5.89 10.36 -12.63
C SER A 277 6.32 9.52 -11.42
N GLU A 278 6.08 8.20 -11.42
CA GLU A 278 6.23 7.38 -10.21
C GLU A 278 7.42 6.41 -10.31
N PRO A 279 8.50 6.59 -9.50
CA PRO A 279 9.74 5.83 -9.64
C PRO A 279 9.60 4.31 -9.51
N MET A 280 8.70 3.81 -8.66
CA MET A 280 8.46 2.36 -8.54
C MET A 280 7.93 1.77 -9.84
N PHE A 281 6.98 2.44 -10.51
CA PHE A 281 6.41 1.96 -11.77
C PHE A 281 7.41 2.04 -12.91
N GLN A 282 8.27 3.07 -12.93
CA GLN A 282 9.40 3.15 -13.85
C GLN A 282 10.39 1.99 -13.64
N ALA A 283 10.73 1.70 -12.39
CA ALA A 283 11.62 0.61 -12.04
C ALA A 283 11.00 -0.75 -12.41
N LEU A 284 9.69 -0.94 -12.19
CA LEU A 284 8.97 -2.13 -12.56
C LEU A 284 8.96 -2.33 -14.08
N ALA A 285 8.62 -1.29 -14.85
CA ALA A 285 8.63 -1.34 -16.31
C ALA A 285 10.03 -1.69 -16.84
N LYS A 286 11.07 -1.04 -16.30
CA LYS A 286 12.46 -1.35 -16.66
C LYS A 286 12.86 -2.80 -16.37
N ARG A 287 12.38 -3.39 -15.26
CA ARG A 287 12.67 -4.79 -14.92
C ARG A 287 11.98 -5.77 -15.87
N ILE A 288 10.79 -5.45 -16.35
CA ILE A 288 10.03 -6.35 -17.24
C ILE A 288 10.49 -6.22 -18.69
N SER A 289 10.89 -5.02 -19.11
CA SER A 289 11.36 -4.76 -20.48
C SER A 289 12.83 -5.13 -20.72
N ALA A 290 13.59 -5.46 -19.68
CA ALA A 290 14.95 -5.96 -19.79
C ALA A 290 14.94 -7.42 -20.27
#